data_AF-X1T3T3-F1
#
_entry.id   AF-X1T3T3-F1
#
_cell.length_a   1.000
_cell.length_b   1.000
_cell.length_c   1.000
_cell.angle_alpha   90.00
_cell.angle_beta   90.00
_cell.angle_gamma   90.00
#
_symmetry.space_group_name_H-M   'P 1'
#
loop_
_entity.id
_entity.type
_entity.pdbx_description
1 polymer ?
#
loop_
_entity_poly.entity_id
_entity_poly.type
_entity_poly.pdbx_seq_one_letter_code
_entity_poly.pdbx_strand_id
1 'polypeptide(L)'
;MYFIMIITVNINKAITNATNKMRHFIYFSKNARTSGNFDLNNLMKAGRMDIAIHSLIQGIFLSRSVREDVKFHFIFYGMPDPPKHIEIQVKDQSEISKKDIGNLIKKILYKCKEGKKTEVLPGCFVEKKSFLKVVEELEQERNQIFILEKRGEDIRNAKINKNCVFILG
;
A
#
# COMPACT_ATOMS: atom_id res chain seq x y z
N MET A 1 -26.41 -8.70 -46.64
CA MET A 1 -25.56 -7.60 -46.13
C MET A 1 -26.38 -6.83 -45.11
N TYR A 2 -26.35 -7.26 -43.84
CA TYR A 2 -27.16 -6.68 -42.77
C TYR A 2 -26.30 -5.66 -42.00
N PHE A 3 -26.69 -4.39 -42.05
CA PHE A 3 -26.13 -3.32 -41.23
C PHE A 3 -26.67 -3.47 -39.80
N ILE A 4 -25.81 -3.76 -38.83
CA ILE A 4 -26.15 -3.68 -37.41
C ILE A 4 -25.75 -2.30 -36.90
N MET A 5 -26.76 -1.48 -36.63
CA MET A 5 -26.67 -0.20 -35.96
C MET A 5 -26.55 -0.46 -34.44
N ILE A 6 -25.38 -0.25 -33.84
CA ILE A 6 -25.23 -0.30 -32.38
C ILE A 6 -25.65 1.05 -31.81
N ILE A 7 -26.86 1.10 -31.24
CA ILE A 7 -27.36 2.21 -30.44
C ILE A 7 -26.55 2.23 -29.13
N THR A 8 -25.69 3.23 -28.96
CA THR A 8 -25.06 3.50 -27.66
C THR A 8 -26.11 4.15 -26.76
N VAL A 9 -26.67 3.38 -25.83
CA VAL A 9 -27.56 3.92 -24.79
C VAL A 9 -26.69 4.67 -23.79
N ASN A 10 -26.77 6.00 -23.86
CA ASN A 10 -26.10 6.91 -22.95
C ASN A 10 -26.98 7.11 -21.69
N ILE A 11 -26.74 6.31 -20.65
CA ILE A 11 -27.43 6.44 -19.36
C ILE A 11 -26.69 7.48 -18.52
N ASN A 12 -27.07 8.74 -18.67
CA ASN A 12 -26.72 9.81 -17.72
C ASN A 12 -27.71 9.80 -16.54
N LYS A 13 -27.25 9.50 -15.33
CA LYS A 13 -27.40 10.33 -14.12
C LYS A 13 -27.12 9.54 -12.83
N ALA A 14 -26.44 10.23 -11.91
CA ALA A 14 -26.31 9.93 -10.48
C ALA A 14 -25.34 8.82 -10.07
N ILE A 15 -24.05 8.98 -10.38
CA ILE A 15 -22.99 8.64 -9.42
C ILE A 15 -21.97 9.78 -9.42
N THR A 16 -22.28 10.86 -8.71
CA THR A 16 -21.26 11.72 -8.08
C THR A 16 -20.60 10.93 -6.95
N ASN A 17 -19.90 9.85 -7.29
CA ASN A 17 -18.74 9.47 -6.51
C ASN A 17 -17.60 10.08 -7.29
N ALA A 18 -16.89 11.03 -6.69
CA ALA A 18 -15.55 11.35 -7.16
C ALA A 18 -14.89 10.00 -7.47
N THR A 19 -14.51 9.76 -8.73
CA THR A 19 -13.69 8.59 -9.07
C THR A 19 -12.49 8.68 -8.16
N ASN A 20 -12.49 7.93 -7.06
CA ASN A 20 -11.56 8.19 -5.98
C ASN A 20 -10.22 7.64 -6.46
N LYS A 21 -9.44 8.53 -7.07
CA LYS A 21 -8.17 8.21 -7.70
C LYS A 21 -7.29 7.68 -6.58
N MET A 22 -6.77 6.46 -6.72
CA MET A 22 -6.00 5.83 -5.66
C MET A 22 -4.60 5.51 -6.16
N ARG A 23 -3.61 5.96 -5.40
CA ARG A 23 -2.21 5.62 -5.62
C ARG A 23 -1.81 4.58 -4.59
N HIS A 24 -1.38 3.43 -5.06
CA HIS A 24 -0.87 2.37 -4.22
C HIS A 24 0.65 2.37 -4.26
N PHE A 25 1.28 2.29 -3.09
CA PHE A 25 2.72 2.03 -2.99
C PHE A 25 2.91 0.69 -2.30
N ILE A 26 3.64 -0.22 -2.93
CA ILE A 26 4.05 -1.49 -2.33
C ILE A 26 5.53 -1.39 -2.01
N TYR A 27 5.87 -1.40 -0.73
CA TYR A 27 7.23 -1.65 -0.27
C TYR A 27 7.40 -3.12 0.07
N PHE A 28 8.18 -3.81 -0.74
CA PHE A 28 8.59 -5.19 -0.51
C PHE A 28 9.91 -5.22 0.26
N SER A 29 10.00 -6.05 1.30
CA SER A 29 11.27 -6.35 1.94
C SER A 29 11.38 -7.82 2.30
N LYS A 30 12.43 -8.45 1.74
CA LYS A 30 12.81 -9.83 2.06
C LYS A 30 13.21 -10.01 3.52
N ASN A 31 13.73 -8.96 4.16
CA ASN A 31 14.40 -9.07 5.45
C ASN A 31 13.62 -8.43 6.61
N ALA A 32 12.69 -7.50 6.34
CA ALA A 32 11.94 -6.79 7.37
C ALA A 32 11.22 -7.77 8.30
N ARG A 33 11.39 -7.58 9.62
CA ARG A 33 10.80 -8.46 10.62
C ARG A 33 9.27 -8.51 10.52
N THR A 34 8.73 -9.70 10.75
CA THR A 34 7.29 -10.00 10.68
C THR A 34 6.62 -10.12 12.06
N SER A 35 7.37 -9.82 13.11
CA SER A 35 6.88 -9.72 14.49
C SER A 35 7.15 -8.32 15.02
N GLY A 36 6.24 -7.77 15.83
CA GLY A 36 6.44 -6.52 16.56
C GLY A 36 7.54 -6.59 17.62
N ASN A 37 8.10 -7.78 17.88
CA ASN A 37 9.21 -7.95 18.81
C ASN A 37 10.53 -7.45 18.19
N PHE A 38 10.70 -6.14 18.07
CA PHE A 38 11.96 -5.50 17.70
C PHE A 38 12.23 -4.24 18.52
N ASP A 39 13.49 -3.83 18.54
CA ASP A 39 13.99 -2.65 19.23
C ASP A 39 13.83 -1.41 18.34
N LEU A 40 13.14 -0.40 18.86
CA LEU A 40 12.92 0.88 18.18
C LEU A 40 14.20 1.72 18.10
N ASN A 41 15.15 1.50 19.02
CA ASN A 41 16.45 2.15 18.99
C ASN A 41 17.39 1.50 17.96
N ASN A 42 17.02 0.35 17.39
CA ASN A 42 17.86 -0.40 16.44
C ASN A 42 17.05 -0.99 15.27
N LEU A 43 16.37 -0.12 14.53
CA LEU A 43 15.53 -0.47 13.38
C LEU A 43 16.30 -1.17 12.24
N MET A 44 17.60 -0.89 12.11
CA MET A 44 18.45 -1.53 11.10
C MET A 44 18.54 -3.05 11.31
N LYS A 45 18.65 -3.51 12.57
CA LYS A 45 18.66 -4.93 12.93
C LYS A 45 17.30 -5.60 12.76
N ALA A 46 16.21 -4.84 12.67
CA ALA A 46 14.87 -5.34 12.40
C ALA A 46 14.61 -5.58 10.89
N GLY A 47 15.66 -5.90 10.12
CA GLY A 47 15.56 -6.15 8.68
C GLY A 47 15.44 -4.87 7.86
N ARG A 48 16.20 -3.84 8.24
CA ARG A 48 16.11 -2.49 7.65
C ARG A 48 14.72 -1.87 7.76
N MET A 49 14.13 -1.98 8.96
CA MET A 49 12.82 -1.37 9.26
C MET A 49 12.88 0.17 9.15
N ASP A 50 14.06 0.77 9.29
CA ASP A 50 14.31 2.20 9.02
C ASP A 50 13.88 2.59 7.61
N ILE A 51 14.20 1.78 6.59
CA ILE A 51 13.80 2.04 5.20
C ILE A 51 12.28 1.94 5.04
N ALA A 52 11.65 0.92 5.64
CA ALA A 52 10.20 0.77 5.61
C ALA A 52 9.50 2.00 6.21
N ILE A 53 9.94 2.45 7.39
CA ILE A 53 9.40 3.63 8.06
C ILE A 53 9.58 4.88 7.19
N HIS A 54 10.77 5.13 6.65
CA HIS A 54 11.01 6.29 5.79
C HIS A 54 10.18 6.23 4.50
N SER A 55 10.00 5.04 3.90
CA SER A 55 9.19 4.89 2.69
C SER A 55 7.71 5.26 2.92
N LEU A 56 7.13 4.85 4.06
CA LEU A 56 5.78 5.26 4.45
C LEU A 56 5.69 6.75 4.75
N ILE A 57 6.66 7.31 5.48
CA ILE A 57 6.69 8.74 5.79
C ILE A 57 6.65 9.56 4.50
N GLN A 58 7.51 9.22 3.53
CA GLN A 58 7.60 9.91 2.24
C GLN A 58 6.39 9.64 1.34
N GLY A 59 5.81 8.45 1.42
CA GLY A 59 4.65 8.05 0.61
C GLY A 59 3.36 8.74 1.05
N ILE A 60 3.17 8.98 2.35
CA ILE A 60 1.90 9.48 2.91
C ILE A 60 1.97 10.95 3.31
N PHE A 61 3.04 11.41 3.95
CA PHE A 61 3.00 12.66 4.68
C PHE A 61 3.54 13.85 3.88
N LEU A 62 2.83 14.98 3.96
CA LEU A 62 3.22 16.28 3.42
C LEU A 62 3.62 17.23 4.56
N SER A 63 4.20 18.39 4.26
CA SER A 63 4.68 19.33 5.29
C SER A 63 3.62 19.71 6.33
N ARG A 64 2.36 19.91 5.89
CA ARG A 64 1.23 20.35 6.73
C ARG A 64 -0.03 19.49 6.58
N SER A 65 0.04 18.38 5.87
CA SER A 65 -1.11 17.52 5.59
C SER A 65 -0.68 16.08 5.31
N VAL A 66 -1.64 15.24 4.95
CA VAL A 66 -1.46 13.83 4.57
C VAL A 66 -2.08 13.58 3.21
N ARG A 67 -1.62 12.57 2.49
CA ARG A 67 -2.24 12.10 1.24
C ARG A 67 -3.33 11.08 1.57
N GLU A 68 -4.58 11.49 1.40
CA GLU A 68 -5.76 10.62 1.60
C GLU A 68 -6.01 9.70 0.39
N ASP A 69 -5.47 10.07 -0.78
CA ASP A 69 -5.52 9.36 -2.04
C ASP A 69 -4.39 8.32 -2.20
N VAL A 70 -3.80 7.90 -1.08
CA VAL A 70 -2.69 6.94 -1.03
C VAL A 70 -3.03 5.77 -0.11
N LYS A 71 -2.85 4.55 -0.63
CA LYS A 71 -2.76 3.32 0.15
C LYS A 71 -1.33 2.81 0.13
N PHE A 72 -0.75 2.62 1.30
CA PHE A 72 0.60 2.11 1.44
C PHE A 72 0.56 0.66 1.91
N HIS A 73 1.23 -0.21 1.18
CA HIS A 73 1.30 -1.64 1.42
C HIS A 73 2.72 -2.01 1.79
N PHE A 74 2.92 -2.54 2.99
CA PHE A 74 4.16 -3.23 3.33
C PHE A 74 4.00 -4.71 3.13
N ILE A 75 5.01 -5.33 2.52
CA ILE A 75 5.08 -6.77 2.34
C ILE A 75 6.40 -7.28 2.91
N PHE A 76 6.33 -7.87 4.10
CA PHE A 76 7.48 -8.28 4.89
C PHE A 76 7.64 -9.80 4.85
N TYR A 77 8.86 -10.23 4.50
CA TYR A 77 9.24 -11.64 4.36
C TYR A 77 10.33 -12.07 5.35
N GLY A 78 10.74 -11.19 6.27
CA GLY A 78 11.71 -11.54 7.30
C GLY A 78 11.14 -12.47 8.37
N MET A 79 12.03 -13.12 9.12
CA MET A 79 11.68 -13.95 10.27
C MET A 79 10.97 -13.12 11.37
N PRO A 80 10.16 -13.73 12.25
CA PRO A 80 9.96 -15.17 12.43
C PRO A 80 8.76 -15.79 11.71
N ASP A 81 7.78 -15.01 11.26
CA ASP A 81 6.50 -15.51 10.73
C ASP A 81 6.10 -14.86 9.39
N PRO A 82 6.92 -14.98 8.33
CA PRO A 82 6.55 -14.48 7.01
C PRO A 82 5.43 -15.30 6.35
N PRO A 83 4.68 -14.73 5.39
CA PRO A 83 4.65 -13.32 5.01
C PRO A 83 3.69 -12.49 5.87
N LYS A 84 3.94 -11.18 5.96
CA LYS A 84 3.00 -10.20 6.51
C LYS A 84 2.70 -9.11 5.50
N HIS A 85 1.42 -8.87 5.26
CA HIS A 85 0.91 -7.73 4.52
C HIS A 85 0.33 -6.73 5.53
N ILE A 86 0.81 -5.49 5.48
CA ILE A 86 0.25 -4.36 6.22
C ILE A 86 -0.25 -3.35 5.21
N GLU A 87 -1.49 -2.90 5.36
CA GLU A 87 -2.11 -1.87 4.53
C GLU A 87 -2.42 -0.66 5.40
N ILE A 88 -1.96 0.52 4.99
CA ILE A 88 -2.13 1.78 5.72
C ILE A 88 -2.72 2.81 4.77
N GLN A 89 -3.84 3.40 5.19
CA GLN A 89 -4.44 4.59 4.60
C GLN A 89 -4.78 5.55 5.72
N VAL A 90 -4.30 6.79 5.64
CA VAL A 90 -4.70 7.83 6.60
C VAL A 90 -6.11 8.27 6.27
N LYS A 91 -6.99 8.21 7.27
CA LYS A 91 -8.36 8.74 7.25
C LYS A 91 -8.47 9.82 8.34
N ASP A 92 -9.53 10.62 8.32
CA ASP A 92 -9.75 11.71 9.29
C ASP A 92 -9.70 11.25 10.77
N GLN A 93 -10.04 10.00 11.03
CA GLN A 93 -10.04 9.38 12.36
C GLN A 93 -8.74 8.61 12.68
N SER A 94 -7.78 8.59 11.77
CA SER A 94 -6.53 7.85 11.94
C SER A 94 -5.53 8.66 12.76
N GLU A 95 -5.24 8.22 13.98
CA GLU A 95 -4.19 8.80 14.85
C GLU A 95 -2.77 8.36 14.39
N ILE A 96 -2.38 8.70 13.17
CA ILE A 96 -1.08 8.32 12.58
C ILE A 96 -0.14 9.54 12.59
N SER A 97 0.91 9.48 13.41
CA SER A 97 1.93 10.53 13.52
C SER A 97 3.25 10.11 12.88
N LYS A 98 3.89 11.02 12.14
CA LYS A 98 5.22 10.81 11.52
C LYS A 98 6.30 10.41 12.52
N LYS A 99 6.18 10.87 13.77
CA LYS A 99 7.18 10.65 14.82
C LYS A 99 7.08 9.25 15.44
N ASP A 100 5.97 8.53 15.24
CA ASP A 100 5.65 7.30 15.97
C ASP A 100 5.40 6.07 15.07
N ILE A 101 5.83 6.14 13.80
CA ILE A 101 5.59 5.09 12.81
C ILE A 101 6.20 3.73 13.24
N GLY A 102 7.34 3.73 13.94
CA GLY A 102 7.93 2.50 14.46
C GLY A 102 7.02 1.77 15.45
N ASN A 103 6.43 2.49 16.40
CA ASN A 103 5.45 1.93 17.34
C ASN A 103 4.15 1.51 16.64
N LEU A 104 3.71 2.26 15.64
CA LEU A 104 2.56 1.91 14.81
C LEU A 104 2.77 0.54 14.14
N ILE A 105 3.86 0.36 13.40
CA ILE A 105 4.18 -0.93 12.74
C ILE A 105 4.30 -2.05 13.77
N LYS A 106 4.94 -1.79 14.91
CA LYS A 106 5.06 -2.74 16.02
C LYS A 106 3.69 -3.20 16.53
N LYS A 107 2.79 -2.26 16.84
CA LYS A 107 1.39 -2.55 17.25
C LYS A 107 0.66 -3.36 16.20
N ILE A 108 0.77 -2.98 14.93
CA ILE A 108 0.11 -3.67 13.82
C ILE A 108 0.58 -5.13 13.72
N LEU A 109 1.89 -5.37 13.71
CA LEU A 109 2.45 -6.72 13.60
C LEU A 109 2.01 -7.65 14.74
N TYR A 110 1.88 -7.15 15.98
CA TYR A 110 1.38 -7.94 17.11
C TYR A 110 -0.09 -8.37 16.98
N LYS A 111 -0.88 -7.70 16.14
CA LYS A 111 -2.29 -8.03 15.95
C LYS A 111 -2.56 -8.93 14.75
N CYS A 112 -1.52 -9.33 14.02
CA CYS A 112 -1.67 -10.24 12.90
C CYS A 112 -2.10 -11.64 13.38
N LYS A 113 -3.18 -12.14 12.81
CA LYS A 113 -3.71 -13.49 13.05
C LYS A 113 -3.78 -14.25 11.73
N GLU A 114 -3.60 -15.55 11.79
CA GLU A 114 -3.72 -16.42 10.62
C GLU A 114 -5.15 -16.42 10.05
N GLY A 115 -5.27 -16.46 8.72
CA GLY A 115 -6.56 -16.53 8.02
C GLY A 115 -7.46 -15.30 8.13
N LYS A 116 -7.02 -14.19 8.73
CA LYS A 116 -7.86 -13.01 8.95
C LYS A 116 -7.16 -11.68 8.62
N LYS A 117 -7.82 -10.84 7.81
CA LYS A 117 -7.50 -9.40 7.71
C LYS A 117 -8.07 -8.69 8.94
N THR A 118 -7.18 -8.10 9.73
CA THR A 118 -7.52 -7.46 11.00
C THR A 118 -7.26 -5.97 10.89
N GLU A 119 -8.29 -5.14 11.13
CA GLU A 119 -8.12 -3.70 11.35
C GLU A 119 -7.58 -3.48 12.76
N VAL A 120 -6.42 -2.84 12.87
CA VAL A 120 -5.72 -2.59 14.14
C VAL A 120 -6.03 -1.21 14.67
N LEU A 121 -6.12 -0.25 13.76
CA LEU A 121 -6.49 1.15 13.97
C LEU A 121 -7.28 1.59 12.72
N PRO A 122 -8.10 2.65 12.78
CA PRO A 122 -8.83 3.14 11.61
C PRO A 122 -7.90 3.32 10.40
N GLY A 123 -8.14 2.55 9.33
CA GLY A 123 -7.34 2.60 8.11
C GLY A 123 -6.00 1.86 8.15
N CYS A 124 -5.69 1.11 9.21
CA CYS A 124 -4.50 0.27 9.32
C CYS A 124 -4.89 -1.20 9.46
N PHE A 125 -4.55 -2.01 8.46
CA PHE A 125 -4.88 -3.43 8.41
C PHE A 125 -3.62 -4.30 8.39
N VAL A 126 -3.77 -5.53 8.89
CA VAL A 126 -2.73 -6.56 8.79
C VAL A 126 -3.32 -7.92 8.49
N GLU A 127 -2.61 -8.70 7.68
CA GLU A 127 -2.97 -10.08 7.32
C GLU A 127 -1.74 -10.89 6.92
N LYS A 128 -1.88 -12.22 6.87
CA LYS A 128 -0.90 -13.10 6.21
C LYS A 128 -1.27 -13.22 4.73
N LYS A 129 -0.61 -12.44 3.87
CA LYS A 129 -0.81 -12.45 2.41
C LYS A 129 0.52 -12.28 1.69
N SER A 130 0.72 -13.03 0.60
CA SER A 130 1.96 -12.99 -0.19
C SER A 130 2.00 -11.78 -1.11
N PHE A 131 3.21 -11.40 -1.54
CA PHE A 131 3.41 -10.32 -2.52
C PHE A 131 2.55 -10.52 -3.78
N LEU A 132 2.62 -11.71 -4.38
CA LEU A 132 1.90 -12.02 -5.61
C LEU A 132 0.38 -11.85 -5.46
N LYS A 133 -0.21 -12.36 -4.36
CA LYS A 133 -1.65 -12.22 -4.11
C LYS A 133 -2.08 -10.76 -3.96
N VAL A 134 -1.27 -9.92 -3.29
CA VAL A 134 -1.55 -8.48 -3.18
C VAL A 134 -1.53 -7.81 -4.56
N VAL A 135 -0.54 -8.14 -5.38
CA VAL A 135 -0.42 -7.58 -6.74
C VAL A 135 -1.58 -8.04 -7.64
N GLU A 136 -1.96 -9.32 -7.58
CA GLU A 136 -3.10 -9.88 -8.32
C GLU A 136 -4.43 -9.20 -7.94
N GLU A 137 -4.69 -8.98 -6.64
CA GLU A 137 -5.87 -8.26 -6.17
C GLU A 137 -5.90 -6.82 -6.70
N LEU A 138 -4.76 -6.11 -6.65
CA LEU A 138 -4.65 -4.75 -7.17
C LEU A 138 -4.78 -4.67 -8.69
N GLU A 139 -4.30 -5.69 -9.42
CA GLU A 139 -4.50 -5.81 -10.86
C GLU A 139 -5.98 -6.01 -11.21
N GLN A 140 -6.69 -6.86 -10.46
CA GLN A 140 -8.13 -7.11 -10.62
C GLN A 140 -8.96 -5.84 -10.38
N GLU A 141 -8.51 -4.95 -9.49
CA GLU A 141 -9.07 -3.61 -9.29
C GLU A 141 -8.80 -2.64 -10.47
N ARG A 142 -8.17 -3.12 -11.56
CA ARG A 142 -7.79 -2.36 -12.75
C ARG A 142 -6.76 -1.25 -12.48
N ASN A 143 -5.90 -1.43 -11.48
CA ASN A 143 -4.78 -0.53 -11.26
C ASN A 143 -3.67 -0.79 -12.28
N GLN A 144 -3.04 0.28 -12.78
CA GLN A 144 -1.84 0.16 -13.61
C GLN A 144 -0.62 -0.09 -12.72
N ILE A 145 0.06 -1.22 -12.90
CA ILE A 145 1.18 -1.63 -12.04
C ILE A 145 2.52 -1.22 -12.65
N PHE A 146 3.38 -0.62 -11.83
CA PHE A 146 4.74 -0.20 -12.16
C PHE A 146 5.73 -0.81 -11.16
N ILE A 147 6.86 -1.30 -11.68
CA ILE A 147 8.01 -1.71 -10.87
C ILE A 147 9.08 -0.62 -11.02
N LEU A 148 9.50 -0.05 -9.90
CA LEU A 148 10.54 0.99 -9.90
C LEU A 148 11.91 0.34 -9.95
N GLU A 149 12.56 0.41 -11.11
CA GLU A 149 13.85 -0.22 -11.36
C GLU A 149 14.84 0.79 -11.96
N LYS A 150 16.12 0.72 -11.56
CA LYS A 150 17.15 1.69 -11.96
C LYS A 150 17.36 1.74 -13.48
N ARG A 151 17.15 0.61 -14.15
CA ARG A 151 17.31 0.47 -15.61
C ARG A 151 15.98 0.57 -16.37
N GLY A 152 14.90 0.95 -15.69
CA GLY A 152 13.60 1.16 -16.31
C GLY A 152 13.52 2.43 -17.17
N GLU A 153 12.39 2.61 -17.83
CA GLU A 153 12.07 3.86 -18.52
C GLU A 153 11.99 5.03 -17.51
N ASP A 154 12.46 6.21 -17.93
CA ASP A 154 12.32 7.43 -17.13
C ASP A 154 10.83 7.71 -16.86
N ILE A 155 10.48 7.87 -15.58
CA ILE A 155 9.10 8.11 -15.15
C ILE A 155 8.46 9.35 -15.80
N ARG A 156 9.26 10.31 -16.24
CA ARG A 156 8.80 11.53 -16.92
C ARG A 156 8.21 11.25 -18.30
N ASN A 157 8.55 10.11 -18.90
CA ASN A 157 8.04 9.68 -20.21
C ASN A 157 6.86 8.71 -20.08
N ALA A 158 6.66 8.12 -18.91
CA ALA A 158 5.63 7.13 -18.66
C ALA A 158 4.22 7.75 -18.59
N LYS A 159 3.24 7.09 -19.21
CA LYS A 159 1.81 7.41 -19.05
C LYS A 159 1.27 6.74 -17.79
N ILE A 160 1.08 7.52 -16.73
CA ILE A 160 0.60 7.06 -15.43
C ILE A 160 -0.89 7.36 -15.29
N ASN A 161 -1.70 6.31 -15.18
CA ASN A 161 -3.12 6.42 -14.92
C ASN A 161 -3.41 6.88 -13.49
N LYS A 162 -4.63 7.39 -13.29
CA LYS A 162 -5.11 7.87 -11.98
C LYS A 162 -5.09 6.78 -10.90
N ASN A 163 -5.34 5.54 -11.29
CA ASN A 163 -5.28 4.36 -10.45
C ASN A 163 -4.02 3.58 -10.82
N CYS A 164 -3.03 3.61 -9.93
CA CYS A 164 -1.73 3.01 -10.19
C CYS A 164 -1.12 2.41 -8.93
N VAL A 165 -0.24 1.43 -9.14
CA VAL A 165 0.57 0.79 -8.12
C VAL A 165 2.03 1.01 -8.45
N PHE A 166 2.80 1.50 -7.49
CA PHE A 166 4.26 1.58 -7.57
C PHE A 166 4.88 0.58 -6.63
N ILE A 167 5.65 -0.36 -7.18
CA ILE A 167 6.35 -1.39 -6.42
C ILE A 167 7.81 -0.96 -6.26
N LEU A 168 8.29 -0.97 -5.02
CA LEU A 168 9.67 -0.71 -4.62
C LEU A 168 10.15 -1.79 -3.63
N GLY A 169 11.42 -2.16 -3.67
CA GLY A 169 12.01 -3.16 -2.78
C GLY A 169 13.49 -3.36 -2.98
#